data_AF-A0A7Y4TS61-F1
#
_entry.id   AF-A0A7Y4TS61-F1
#
_cell.length_a   1.000
_cell.length_b   1.000
_cell.length_c   1.000
_cell.angle_alpha   90.00
_cell.angle_beta   90.00
_cell.angle_gamma   90.00
#
_symmetry.space_group_name_H-M   'P 1'
#
loop_
_entity.id
_entity.type
_entity.pdbx_description
1 polymer ?
#
loop_
_entity_poly.entity_id
_entity_poly.type
_entity_poly.pdbx_seq_one_letter_code
_entity_poly.pdbx_strand_id
1 'polypeptide(L)'
;AILETATSTDDLVVDLYGSADEQGWRIMAKGFDFSGLGSEKALLAGDNMTRLLGKIRTFASAAKFVDEYGQVAGALSAVWEVDRRKDFEGLNRIGIWKSGFSSVVSTSNLEQFSKYSRLQRVLL
;
A
#
# COMPACT_ATOMS: atom_id res chain seq x y z
N ALA A 1 -2.62 5.22 -33.02
CA ALA A 1 -3.16 5.75 -31.75
C ALA A 1 -2.57 4.91 -30.63
N ILE A 2 -2.07 5.56 -29.58
CA ILE A 2 -1.62 4.89 -28.36
C ILE A 2 -2.81 4.93 -27.41
N LEU A 3 -3.22 3.78 -26.89
CA LEU A 3 -4.20 3.70 -25.81
C LEU A 3 -3.40 3.70 -24.50
N GLU A 4 -3.61 4.71 -23.66
CA GLU A 4 -3.02 4.75 -22.33
C GLU A 4 -4.08 4.39 -21.29
N THR A 5 -3.80 3.36 -20.49
CA THR A 5 -4.66 2.94 -19.39
C THR A 5 -3.91 3.17 -18.09
N ALA A 6 -4.52 3.87 -17.13
CA ALA A 6 -3.99 4.03 -15.79
C ALA A 6 -4.70 3.05 -14.84
N THR A 7 -3.93 2.30 -14.05
CA THR A 7 -4.48 1.45 -12.99
C THR A 7 -4.06 2.02 -11.65
N SER A 8 -5.06 2.35 -10.81
CA SER A 8 -4.86 2.74 -9.41
C SER A 8 -5.44 1.65 -8.52
N THR A 9 -4.68 1.25 -7.50
CA THR A 9 -5.12 0.29 -6.49
C THR A 9 -4.74 0.84 -5.13
N ASP A 10 -5.75 1.03 -4.28
CA ASP A 10 -5.55 1.48 -2.90
C ASP A 10 -5.40 0.25 -2.01
N ASP A 11 -4.15 -0.19 -1.81
CA ASP A 11 -3.84 -1.28 -0.89
C ASP A 11 -3.61 -0.72 0.52
N LEU A 12 -4.36 -1.24 1.50
CA LEU A 12 -4.08 -0.96 2.91
C LEU A 12 -2.81 -1.69 3.35
N VAL A 13 -1.86 -0.91 3.87
CA VAL A 13 -0.57 -1.39 4.34
C VAL A 13 -0.36 -0.94 5.77
N VAL A 14 0.14 -1.84 6.61
CA VAL A 14 0.54 -1.57 7.99
C VAL A 14 1.97 -2.06 8.19
N ASP A 15 2.83 -1.20 8.71
CA ASP A 15 4.14 -1.59 9.21
C ASP A 15 4.11 -1.69 10.74
N LEU A 16 4.67 -2.78 11.26
CA LEU A 16 4.76 -3.08 12.68
C LEU A 16 6.23 -3.19 13.06
N TYR A 17 6.63 -2.49 14.12
CA TYR A 17 8.00 -2.53 14.60
C TYR A 17 8.04 -2.97 16.06
N GLY A 18 8.76 -4.04 16.34
CA GLY A 18 9.07 -4.48 17.69
C GLY A 18 10.29 -3.74 18.23
N SER A 19 10.41 -3.65 19.56
CA SER A 19 11.55 -2.97 20.21
C SER A 19 12.90 -3.58 19.85
N ALA A 20 12.96 -4.91 19.68
CA ALA A 20 14.18 -5.66 19.35
C ALA A 20 14.30 -6.03 17.86
N ASP A 21 13.37 -5.58 17.02
CA ASP A 21 13.36 -5.90 15.60
C ASP A 21 13.65 -4.64 14.77
N GLU A 22 14.82 -4.64 14.12
CA GLU A 22 15.29 -3.54 13.28
C GLU A 22 14.60 -3.51 11.91
N GLN A 23 14.16 -4.66 11.41
CA GLN A 23 13.59 -4.76 10.07
C GLN A 23 12.10 -4.42 10.05
N GLY A 24 11.39 -4.83 11.11
CA GLY A 24 9.94 -4.70 11.21
C GLY A 24 9.19 -5.66 10.28
N TRP A 25 7.87 -5.66 10.43
CA TRP A 25 6.94 -6.52 9.70
C TRP A 25 5.96 -5.67 8.90
N ARG A 26 5.64 -6.11 7.69
CA ARG A 26 4.61 -5.48 6.85
C ARG A 26 3.42 -6.38 6.67
N ILE A 27 2.24 -5.83 6.91
CA ILE A 27 0.97 -6.45 6.61
C ILE A 27 0.36 -5.71 5.43
N MET A 28 0.10 -6.43 4.34
CA MET A 28 -0.70 -5.95 3.22
C MET A 28 -2.09 -6.59 3.30
N ALA A 29 -3.15 -5.81 3.12
CA ALA A 29 -4.51 -6.36 3.14
C ALA A 29 -4.70 -7.48 2.10
N LYS A 30 -4.06 -7.33 0.94
CA LYS A 30 -4.04 -8.36 -0.11
C LYS A 30 -3.07 -9.49 0.28
N GLY A 31 -3.59 -10.71 0.33
CA GLY A 31 -2.80 -11.92 0.56
C GLY A 31 -2.51 -12.22 2.04
N PHE A 32 -2.92 -11.36 2.97
CA PHE A 32 -2.78 -11.64 4.40
C PHE A 32 -3.89 -12.57 4.92
N ASP A 33 -3.51 -13.51 5.78
CA ASP A 33 -4.48 -14.41 6.41
C ASP A 33 -5.08 -13.78 7.68
N PHE A 34 -6.34 -13.37 7.56
CA PHE A 34 -7.13 -12.84 8.67
C PHE A 34 -7.87 -13.93 9.48
N SER A 35 -7.55 -15.22 9.31
CA SER A 35 -8.17 -16.32 10.06
C SER A 35 -8.09 -16.15 11.58
N GLY A 36 -7.03 -15.51 12.09
CA GLY A 36 -6.85 -15.19 13.51
C GLY A 36 -7.90 -14.26 14.11
N LEU A 37 -8.73 -13.59 13.29
CA LEU A 37 -9.88 -12.82 13.76
C LEU A 37 -11.07 -13.72 14.19
N GLY A 38 -11.05 -15.00 13.86
CA GLY A 38 -12.09 -15.95 14.25
C GLY A 38 -13.49 -15.52 13.78
N SER A 39 -14.45 -15.50 14.70
CA SER A 39 -15.83 -15.06 14.43
C SER A 39 -15.96 -13.57 14.10
N GLU A 40 -14.93 -12.76 14.41
CA GLU A 40 -14.87 -11.35 14.06
C GLU A 40 -14.25 -11.13 12.68
N LYS A 41 -14.03 -12.16 11.86
CA LYS A 41 -13.59 -11.99 10.47
C LYS A 41 -14.74 -11.44 9.61
N ALA A 42 -14.47 -10.36 8.88
CA ALA A 42 -15.33 -9.75 7.88
C ALA A 42 -15.08 -10.30 6.47
N LEU A 43 -16.00 -10.00 5.55
CA LEU A 43 -15.85 -10.31 4.12
C LEU A 43 -14.78 -9.43 3.46
N LEU A 44 -14.72 -8.15 3.84
CA LEU A 44 -13.80 -7.17 3.24
C LEU A 44 -12.46 -7.16 3.97
N ALA A 45 -11.36 -7.20 3.21
CA ALA A 45 -10.00 -7.14 3.76
C ALA A 45 -9.74 -5.84 4.54
N GLY A 46 -10.35 -4.72 4.12
CA GLY A 46 -10.23 -3.46 4.84
C GLY A 46 -10.88 -3.49 6.23
N ASP A 47 -12.07 -4.05 6.34
CA ASP A 47 -12.73 -4.25 7.64
C ASP A 47 -11.90 -5.16 8.55
N ASN A 48 -11.32 -6.23 7.97
CA ASN A 48 -10.43 -7.12 8.69
C ASN A 48 -9.16 -6.41 9.19
N MET A 49 -8.56 -5.54 8.38
CA MET A 49 -7.41 -4.74 8.79
C MET A 49 -7.77 -3.84 9.98
N THR A 50 -8.91 -3.15 9.91
CA THR A 50 -9.40 -2.30 11.01
C THR A 50 -9.60 -3.09 12.29
N ARG A 51 -10.21 -4.28 12.22
CA ARG A 51 -10.41 -5.16 13.38
C ARG A 51 -9.10 -5.68 13.96
N LEU A 52 -8.16 -6.07 13.09
CA LEU A 52 -6.81 -6.48 13.50
C LEU A 52 -6.10 -5.36 14.24
N LEU A 53 -6.07 -4.14 13.68
CA LEU A 53 -5.48 -2.97 14.32
C LEU A 53 -6.14 -2.64 15.66
N GLY A 54 -7.47 -2.80 15.76
CA GLY A 54 -8.19 -2.65 17.02
C GLY A 54 -7.71 -3.64 18.09
N LYS A 55 -7.52 -4.92 17.73
CA LYS A 55 -6.96 -5.93 18.65
C LYS A 55 -5.53 -5.62 19.05
N ILE A 56 -4.69 -5.18 18.11
CA ILE A 56 -3.30 -4.77 18.40
C ILE A 56 -3.28 -3.57 19.35
N ARG A 57 -4.13 -2.55 19.15
CA ARG A 57 -4.26 -1.40 20.06
C ARG A 57 -4.61 -1.82 21.49
N THR A 58 -5.53 -2.78 21.63
CA THR A 58 -5.92 -3.29 22.95
C THR A 58 -4.81 -4.12 23.60
N PHE A 59 -4.15 -4.98 22.84
CA PHE A 59 -3.10 -5.88 23.35
C PHE A 59 -1.80 -5.12 23.68
N ALA A 60 -1.39 -4.21 22.79
CA ALA A 60 -0.18 -3.41 22.92
C ALA A 60 -0.54 -1.95 23.22
N SER A 61 -1.14 -1.71 24.39
CA SER A 61 -1.62 -0.38 24.80
C SER A 61 -0.53 0.69 24.90
N ALA A 62 0.73 0.29 25.05
CA ALA A 62 1.89 1.19 25.05
C ALA A 62 2.45 1.48 23.64
N ALA A 63 1.97 0.80 22.59
CA ALA A 63 2.47 1.00 21.24
C ALA A 63 2.05 2.36 20.69
N LYS A 64 2.94 2.97 19.91
CA LYS A 64 2.64 4.18 19.14
C LYS A 64 1.94 3.80 17.84
N PHE A 65 0.88 4.52 17.52
CA PHE A 65 0.14 4.36 16.27
C PHE A 65 0.26 5.66 15.48
N VAL A 66 0.76 5.55 14.26
CA VAL A 66 1.00 6.66 13.34
C VAL A 66 0.17 6.39 12.10
N ASP A 67 -0.78 7.28 11.78
CA ASP A 67 -1.70 7.17 10.65
C ASP A 67 -1.76 8.44 9.78
N GLU A 68 -0.82 9.36 9.99
CA GLU A 68 -0.77 10.67 9.37
C GLU A 68 -0.13 10.67 7.97
N TYR A 69 0.32 9.52 7.46
CA TYR A 69 0.99 9.42 6.15
C TYR A 69 0.19 10.07 5.02
N GLY A 70 -1.12 9.80 4.94
CA GLY A 70 -1.98 10.36 3.89
C GLY A 70 -2.02 11.89 3.88
N GLN A 71 -1.80 12.53 5.04
CA GLN A 71 -1.79 13.98 5.18
C GLN A 71 -0.44 14.58 4.77
N VAL A 72 0.66 13.84 4.94
CA VAL A 72 2.02 14.33 4.67
C VAL A 72 2.58 13.86 3.33
N ALA A 73 1.99 12.85 2.69
CA ALA A 73 2.48 12.27 1.42
C ALA A 73 2.71 13.32 0.32
N GLY A 74 1.80 14.29 0.19
CA GLY A 74 1.95 15.40 -0.75
C GLY A 74 3.21 16.25 -0.48
N ALA A 75 3.49 16.58 0.78
CA ALA A 75 4.69 17.32 1.16
C ALA A 75 5.96 16.47 1.01
N LEU A 76 5.90 15.17 1.33
CA LEU A 76 7.02 14.24 1.17
C LEU A 76 7.43 14.08 -0.29
N SER A 77 6.52 14.31 -1.23
CA SER A 77 6.78 14.16 -2.67
C SER A 77 7.86 15.13 -3.20
N ALA A 78 8.21 16.17 -2.46
CA ALA A 78 9.32 17.08 -2.79
C ALA A 78 10.71 16.45 -2.55
N VAL A 79 10.81 15.42 -1.71
CA VAL A 79 12.08 14.79 -1.30
C VAL A 79 12.10 13.30 -1.63
N TRP A 80 10.95 12.65 -1.55
CA TRP A 80 10.75 11.24 -1.87
C TRP A 80 9.70 11.11 -2.95
N GLU A 81 10.11 11.05 -4.20
CA GLU A 81 9.20 10.89 -5.33
C GLU A 81 8.42 9.57 -5.26
N VAL A 82 7.23 9.58 -5.83
CA VAL A 82 6.36 8.40 -5.98
C VAL A 82 6.83 7.63 -7.22
N ASP A 83 6.98 6.30 -7.10
CA ASP A 83 7.43 5.46 -8.21
C ASP A 83 6.39 5.49 -9.33
N ARG A 84 6.82 5.82 -10.56
CA ARG A 84 5.97 5.82 -11.75
C ARG A 84 6.58 4.90 -12.79
N ARG A 85 5.91 3.79 -13.03
CA ARG A 85 6.29 2.81 -14.06
C ARG A 85 5.36 2.93 -15.26
N LYS A 86 5.96 2.92 -16.45
CA LYS A 86 5.23 2.87 -17.71
C LYS A 86 5.57 1.53 -18.37
N ASP A 87 4.66 0.59 -18.28
CA ASP A 87 4.78 -0.71 -18.91
C ASP A 87 4.15 -0.67 -20.29
N PHE A 88 4.88 -1.16 -21.29
CA PHE A 88 4.40 -1.22 -22.67
C PHE A 88 3.83 -2.62 -22.92
N GLU A 89 2.51 -2.72 -23.09
CA GLU A 89 1.83 -4.01 -23.30
C GLU A 89 1.88 -4.47 -24.77
N GLY A 90 2.51 -3.70 -25.65
CA GLY A 90 2.72 -4.07 -27.04
C GLY A 90 1.55 -3.76 -27.96
N LEU A 91 1.52 -4.41 -29.13
CA LEU A 91 0.57 -4.13 -30.20
C LEU A 91 -0.76 -4.87 -29.93
N ASN A 92 -1.81 -4.13 -29.63
CA ASN A 92 -3.16 -4.66 -29.39
C ASN A 92 -4.10 -4.32 -30.56
N ARG A 93 -4.98 -5.27 -30.92
CA ARG A 93 -6.03 -5.03 -31.94
C ARG A 93 -7.15 -4.19 -31.32
N ILE A 94 -7.27 -2.94 -31.76
CA ILE A 94 -8.33 -2.01 -31.34
C ILE A 94 -9.61 -2.14 -32.19
N GLY A 95 -9.67 -3.14 -33.08
CA GLY A 95 -10.82 -3.45 -33.92
C GLY A 95 -10.54 -4.52 -34.99
N ILE A 96 -11.50 -4.73 -35.90
CA ILE A 96 -11.41 -5.70 -37.00
C ILE A 96 -10.33 -5.30 -38.04
N TRP A 97 -9.99 -4.01 -38.15
CA TRP A 97 -9.02 -3.48 -39.13
C TRP A 97 -7.98 -2.50 -38.56
N LYS A 98 -7.87 -2.32 -37.23
CA LYS A 98 -6.94 -1.36 -36.61
C LYS A 98 -6.09 -2.01 -35.53
N SER A 99 -4.76 -1.87 -35.64
CA SER A 99 -3.78 -2.16 -34.59
C SER A 99 -3.32 -0.85 -33.93
N GLY A 100 -3.05 -0.91 -32.63
CA GLY A 100 -2.50 0.20 -31.86
C GLY A 100 -1.58 -0.31 -30.77
N PHE A 101 -0.89 0.61 -30.12
CA PHE A 101 -0.02 0.28 -29.00
C PHE A 101 -0.76 0.57 -27.69
N SER A 102 -0.72 -0.37 -26.74
CA SER A 102 -1.23 -0.19 -25.38
C SER A 102 -0.06 0.07 -24.44
N SER A 103 -0.17 1.08 -23.58
CA SER A 103 0.76 1.26 -22.46
C SER A 103 0.00 1.49 -21.16
N VAL A 104 0.44 0.82 -20.11
CA VAL A 104 -0.08 0.96 -18.76
C VAL A 104 0.86 1.84 -17.95
N VAL A 105 0.32 2.90 -17.36
CA VAL A 105 1.07 3.72 -16.40
C VAL A 105 0.60 3.35 -15.01
N SER A 106 1.52 2.85 -14.20
CA SER A 106 1.31 2.52 -12.79
C SER A 106 2.05 3.52 -11.91
N THR A 107 1.36 4.05 -10.91
CA THR A 107 1.94 4.96 -9.91
C THR A 107 1.85 4.27 -8.55
N SER A 108 2.96 4.20 -7.81
CA SER A 108 3.03 3.54 -6.50
C SER A 108 3.73 4.41 -5.47
N ASN A 109 3.03 4.70 -4.38
CA ASN A 109 3.58 5.43 -3.24
C ASN A 109 4.19 4.51 -2.16
N LEU A 110 4.36 3.21 -2.46
CA LEU A 110 4.80 2.21 -1.48
C LEU A 110 6.23 2.49 -0.98
N GLU A 111 7.12 2.94 -1.86
CA GLU A 111 8.49 3.29 -1.46
C GLU A 111 8.50 4.55 -0.58
N GLN A 112 7.73 5.57 -0.96
CA GLN A 112 7.56 6.79 -0.16
C GLN A 112 7.01 6.46 1.24
N PHE A 113 5.96 5.63 1.31
CA PHE A 113 5.42 5.11 2.57
C PHE A 113 6.48 4.35 3.38
N SER A 114 7.27 3.49 2.73
CA SER A 114 8.32 2.72 3.40
C SER A 114 9.40 3.62 4.02
N LYS A 115 9.82 4.67 3.32
CA LYS A 115 10.77 5.67 3.84
C LYS A 115 10.18 6.42 5.04
N TYR A 116 8.93 6.88 4.91
CA TYR A 116 8.22 7.56 6.00
C TYR A 116 8.08 6.67 7.24
N SER A 117 7.58 5.45 7.06
CA SER A 117 7.40 4.44 8.11
C SER A 117 8.69 4.16 8.87
N ARG A 118 9.80 3.96 8.15
CA ARG A 118 11.13 3.75 8.76
C ARG A 118 11.64 4.98 9.49
N LEU A 119 11.39 6.18 8.97
CA LEU A 119 11.73 7.42 9.67
C LEU A 119 10.99 7.53 11.00
N GLN A 120 9.68 7.25 11.01
CA GLN A 120 8.87 7.28 12.23
C GLN A 120 9.40 6.30 13.29
N ARG A 121 9.83 5.10 12.87
CA ARG A 121 10.46 4.13 13.78
C ARG A 121 11.72 4.66 14.46
N VAL A 122 12.51 5.49 13.79
CA VAL A 122 13.73 6.08 14.38
C VAL A 122 13.41 7.24 15.32
N LEU A 123 12.29 7.93 15.10
CA LEU A 123 11.90 9.12 15.85
C LEU A 123 11.03 8.84 17.10
N LEU A 124 10.39 7.67 17.17
CA LEU A 124 9.43 7.27 18.21
C LEU A 124 9.94 6.13 19.08
#